data_AF-A0A2Z7BWW9-F1
#
_entry.id   AF-A0A2Z7BWW9-F1
#
_cell.length_a   1.000
_cell.length_b   1.000
_cell.length_c   1.000
_cell.angle_alpha   90.00
_cell.angle_beta   90.00
_cell.angle_gamma   90.00
#
_symmetry.space_group_name_H-M   'P 1'
#
loop_
_entity.id
_entity.type
_entity.pdbx_description
1 polymer ?
#
loop_
_entity_poly.entity_id
_entity_poly.type
_entity_poly.pdbx_seq_one_letter_code
_entity_poly.pdbx_strand_id
1 'polypeptide(L)'
;MASAFITNSYQVNFDSVLGIPDHEKMLNMFKELEASGLRGFLGCESVLYEKELEQFFDTALIQDGDITGAISGKYFSVSQSQFAEVFVLPTEGLVSFSDVPKHLVYKARSIFSQSGEHVSTHGKKRLMKYEYRLLNDILAKALTVKAGSFDAVTNERFQMMTAIHFGLKVNWSKVLFSVLKEMVDKTQKKAKGYAAQIGVLLKSIPAITMGEAVPFPPSKILSIKIVNTYIAMNHTIDARGQSDEPGMADVAVVKRKSKSKKSLKLLMKHQ
;
A
#
# COMPACT_ATOMS: atom_id res chain seq x y z
N MET A 1 0.79 -25.19 -8.37
CA MET A 1 0.62 -24.10 -7.39
C MET A 1 1.55 -22.98 -7.82
N ALA A 2 1.09 -21.72 -7.84
CA ALA A 2 1.96 -20.61 -8.25
C ALA A 2 3.07 -20.40 -7.19
N SER A 3 4.28 -20.06 -7.64
CA SER A 3 5.40 -19.75 -6.75
C SER A 3 5.04 -18.66 -5.72
N ALA A 4 5.61 -18.74 -4.52
CA ALA A 4 5.40 -17.74 -3.48
C ALA A 4 5.87 -16.34 -3.94
N PHE A 5 6.88 -16.30 -4.82
CA PHE A 5 7.37 -15.08 -5.47
C PHE A 5 6.29 -14.41 -6.31
N ILE A 6 5.60 -15.17 -7.16
CA ILE A 6 4.49 -14.67 -8.00
C ILE A 6 3.30 -14.24 -7.14
N THR A 7 2.97 -15.02 -6.12
CA THR A 7 1.77 -14.80 -5.32
C THR A 7 1.81 -13.44 -4.61
N ASN A 8 2.98 -13.06 -4.10
CA ASN A 8 3.14 -11.87 -3.27
C ASN A 8 3.65 -10.63 -4.02
N SER A 9 4.09 -10.79 -5.26
CA SER A 9 4.66 -9.67 -6.04
C SER A 9 3.58 -8.95 -6.86
N TYR A 10 3.80 -7.65 -7.09
CA TYR A 10 2.87 -6.78 -7.80
C TYR A 10 3.65 -5.67 -8.52
N GLN A 11 3.32 -5.42 -9.79
CA GLN A 11 3.97 -4.40 -10.61
C GLN A 11 2.94 -3.48 -11.25
N VAL A 12 3.39 -2.33 -11.73
CA VAL A 12 2.57 -1.34 -12.43
C VAL A 12 3.18 -1.06 -13.78
N ASN A 13 2.40 -1.27 -14.84
CA ASN A 13 2.78 -0.83 -16.17
C ASN A 13 2.39 0.65 -16.32
N PHE A 14 3.33 1.55 -15.98
CA PHE A 14 3.10 3.00 -16.02
C PHE A 14 2.71 3.49 -17.41
N ASP A 15 3.37 3.00 -18.46
CA ASP A 15 3.07 3.41 -19.84
C ASP A 15 1.62 3.08 -20.22
N SER A 16 1.10 1.96 -19.71
CA SER A 16 -0.29 1.57 -19.90
C SER A 16 -1.26 2.41 -19.06
N VAL A 17 -1.04 2.54 -17.74
CA VAL A 17 -2.01 3.19 -16.84
C VAL A 17 -2.04 4.72 -16.99
N LEU A 18 -0.96 5.34 -17.45
CA LEU A 18 -0.92 6.77 -17.77
C LEU A 18 -1.64 7.12 -19.09
N GLY A 19 -1.98 6.10 -19.90
CA GLY A 19 -2.80 6.24 -21.10
C GLY A 19 -4.31 6.06 -20.87
N ILE A 20 -4.78 6.06 -19.61
CA ILE A 20 -6.19 5.79 -19.31
C ILE A 20 -7.10 6.94 -19.79
N PRO A 21 -8.09 6.66 -20.66
CA PRO A 21 -9.01 7.68 -21.15
C PRO A 21 -10.06 8.02 -20.08
N ASP A 22 -10.59 9.25 -20.11
CA ASP A 22 -11.80 9.70 -19.41
C ASP A 22 -11.88 9.46 -17.88
N HIS A 23 -10.75 9.14 -17.25
CA HIS A 23 -10.64 8.86 -15.82
C HIS A 23 -9.61 9.77 -15.15
N GLU A 24 -9.85 11.09 -15.20
CA GLU A 24 -8.90 12.13 -14.77
C GLU A 24 -8.40 11.92 -13.33
N LYS A 25 -9.28 11.60 -12.38
CA LYS A 25 -8.89 11.35 -10.98
C LYS A 25 -7.94 10.15 -10.83
N MET A 26 -8.19 9.08 -11.61
CA MET A 26 -7.33 7.90 -11.64
C MET A 26 -5.98 8.23 -12.25
N LEU A 27 -5.99 8.93 -13.38
CA LEU A 27 -4.79 9.37 -14.08
C LEU A 27 -3.92 10.26 -13.17
N ASN A 28 -4.53 11.21 -12.47
CA ASN A 28 -3.82 12.09 -11.53
C ASN A 28 -3.19 11.30 -10.38
N MET A 29 -3.89 10.28 -9.83
CA MET A 29 -3.30 9.40 -8.82
C MET A 29 -2.04 8.67 -9.33
N PHE A 30 -2.06 8.15 -10.56
CA PHE A 30 -0.88 7.51 -11.15
C PHE A 30 0.25 8.50 -11.46
N LYS A 31 -0.08 9.73 -11.89
CA LYS A 31 0.90 10.80 -12.06
C LYS A 31 1.55 11.20 -10.74
N GLU A 32 0.77 11.32 -9.67
CA GLU A 32 1.29 11.58 -8.32
C GLU A 32 2.21 10.44 -7.84
N LEU A 33 1.83 9.18 -8.11
CA LEU A 33 2.66 8.01 -7.79
C LEU A 33 3.95 7.94 -8.61
N GLU A 34 3.90 8.33 -9.89
CA GLU A 34 5.10 8.46 -10.73
C GLU A 34 6.01 9.59 -10.23
N ALA A 35 5.43 10.78 -9.98
CA ALA A 35 6.14 11.96 -9.50
C ALA A 35 6.74 11.77 -8.11
N SER A 36 6.20 10.86 -7.30
CA SER A 36 6.82 10.50 -6.03
C SER A 36 8.13 9.72 -6.21
N GLY A 37 8.52 9.36 -7.43
CA GLY A 37 9.77 8.65 -7.74
C GLY A 37 9.67 7.13 -7.62
N LEU A 38 8.47 6.56 -7.62
CA LEU A 38 8.27 5.11 -7.47
C LEU A 38 8.24 4.35 -8.81
N ARG A 39 8.29 5.04 -9.96
CA ARG A 39 8.17 4.41 -11.29
C ARG A 39 9.24 3.36 -11.55
N GLY A 40 10.51 3.66 -11.29
CA GLY A 40 11.60 2.72 -11.54
C GLY A 40 11.46 1.43 -10.72
N PHE A 41 10.98 1.51 -9.48
CA PHE A 41 10.78 0.37 -8.61
C PHE A 41 9.51 -0.45 -8.92
N LEU A 42 8.38 0.23 -9.14
CA LEU A 42 7.08 -0.40 -9.38
C LEU A 42 6.89 -0.88 -10.82
N GLY A 43 7.54 -0.21 -11.77
CA GLY A 43 7.49 -0.47 -13.21
C GLY A 43 8.78 -1.06 -13.77
N CYS A 44 9.61 -1.69 -12.93
CA CYS A 44 10.81 -2.39 -13.39
C CYS A 44 10.45 -3.58 -14.31
N GLU A 45 11.46 -4.18 -14.93
CA GLU A 45 11.29 -5.32 -15.83
C GLU A 45 10.45 -6.44 -15.19
N SER A 46 9.35 -6.81 -15.86
CA SER A 46 8.38 -7.82 -15.39
C SER A 46 8.82 -9.25 -15.71
N VAL A 47 9.95 -9.66 -15.14
CA VAL A 47 10.51 -11.01 -15.29
C VAL A 47 10.95 -11.59 -13.93
N LEU A 48 10.99 -12.92 -13.86
CA LEU A 48 11.40 -13.67 -12.68
C LEU A 48 12.58 -14.57 -12.98
N TYR A 49 13.53 -14.60 -12.05
CA TYR A 49 14.68 -15.49 -12.06
C TYR A 49 14.56 -16.41 -10.86
N GLU A 50 13.70 -17.42 -10.95
CA GLU A 50 13.27 -18.20 -9.77
C GLU A 50 14.45 -18.86 -9.04
N LYS A 51 15.40 -19.44 -9.79
CA LYS A 51 16.59 -20.09 -9.21
C LYS A 51 17.45 -19.09 -8.43
N GLU A 52 17.68 -17.91 -8.99
CA GLU A 52 18.47 -16.85 -8.37
C GLU A 52 17.74 -16.24 -7.17
N LEU A 53 16.40 -16.14 -7.24
CA LEU A 53 15.58 -15.69 -6.11
C LEU A 53 15.63 -16.69 -4.94
N GLU A 54 15.58 -17.99 -5.22
CA GLU A 54 15.76 -19.03 -4.20
C GLU A 54 17.14 -18.89 -3.53
N GLN A 55 18.20 -18.85 -4.32
CA GLN A 55 19.57 -18.67 -3.80
C GLN A 55 19.75 -17.36 -3.04
N PHE A 56 19.13 -16.27 -3.50
CA PHE A 56 19.13 -14.99 -2.80
C PHE A 56 18.55 -15.16 -1.40
N PHE A 57 17.35 -15.71 -1.25
CA PHE A 57 16.74 -15.82 0.09
C PHE A 57 17.38 -16.90 0.97
N ASP A 58 18.02 -17.90 0.38
CA ASP A 58 18.73 -18.94 1.15
C ASP A 58 20.02 -18.39 1.76
N THR A 59 20.77 -17.60 0.98
CA THR A 59 22.12 -17.11 1.34
C THR A 59 22.14 -15.69 1.89
N ALA A 60 21.15 -14.86 1.57
CA ALA A 60 21.19 -13.45 1.93
C ALA A 60 21.09 -13.24 3.44
N LEU A 61 21.87 -12.28 3.93
CA LEU A 61 21.90 -11.86 5.31
C LEU A 61 22.20 -10.36 5.39
N ILE A 62 21.82 -9.76 6.51
CA ILE A 62 22.07 -8.34 6.76
C ILE A 62 23.42 -8.23 7.48
N GLN A 63 24.36 -7.51 6.87
CA GLN A 63 25.69 -7.26 7.44
C GLN A 63 26.02 -5.78 7.30
N ASP A 64 26.37 -5.13 8.41
CA ASP A 64 26.76 -3.71 8.47
C ASP A 64 25.73 -2.74 7.84
N GLY A 65 24.46 -3.14 7.84
CA GLY A 65 23.34 -2.36 7.27
C GLY A 65 23.02 -2.68 5.80
N ASP A 66 23.89 -3.42 5.12
CA ASP A 66 23.75 -3.87 3.74
C ASP A 66 23.20 -5.30 3.66
N ILE A 67 22.75 -5.70 2.47
CA ILE A 67 22.32 -7.07 2.19
C ILE A 67 23.43 -7.77 1.42
N THR A 68 24.02 -8.79 2.03
CA THR A 68 25.08 -9.60 1.43
C THR A 68 24.58 -11.01 1.18
N GLY A 69 25.16 -11.71 0.21
CA GLY A 69 24.78 -13.09 -0.10
C GLY A 69 25.62 -13.67 -1.23
N ALA A 70 25.18 -14.82 -1.78
CA ALA A 70 25.85 -15.45 -2.90
C ALA A 70 24.87 -16.05 -3.92
N ILE A 71 25.14 -15.83 -5.20
CA ILE A 71 24.42 -16.44 -6.33
C ILE A 71 25.41 -17.26 -7.13
N SER A 72 25.17 -18.56 -7.26
CA SER A 72 26.03 -19.51 -7.99
C SER A 72 27.51 -19.41 -7.59
N GLY A 73 27.76 -19.27 -6.28
CA GLY A 73 29.12 -19.14 -5.71
C GLY A 73 29.76 -17.76 -5.83
N LYS A 74 29.08 -16.78 -6.46
CA LYS A 74 29.55 -15.39 -6.57
C LYS A 74 28.91 -14.54 -5.49
N TYR A 75 29.75 -13.89 -4.68
CA TYR A 75 29.30 -13.03 -3.60
C TYR A 75 28.79 -11.69 -4.13
N PHE A 76 27.80 -11.14 -3.44
CA PHE A 76 27.30 -9.80 -3.67
C PHE A 76 27.13 -9.05 -2.34
N SER A 77 27.18 -7.73 -2.43
CA SER A 77 26.74 -6.82 -1.39
C SER A 77 25.87 -5.75 -2.06
N VAL A 78 24.71 -5.49 -1.49
CA VAL A 78 23.80 -4.43 -1.92
C VAL A 78 23.62 -3.45 -0.77
N SER A 79 24.03 -2.22 -1.01
CA SER A 79 23.76 -1.10 -0.11
C SER A 79 22.47 -0.38 -0.47
N GLN A 80 21.97 0.45 0.46
CA GLN A 80 20.82 1.32 0.18
C GLN A 80 21.08 2.25 -1.02
N SER A 81 22.31 2.77 -1.17
CA SER A 81 22.64 3.69 -2.27
C SER A 81 22.62 2.99 -3.62
N GLN A 82 23.18 1.78 -3.72
CA GLN A 82 23.10 0.99 -4.95
C GLN A 82 21.65 0.64 -5.29
N PHE A 83 20.86 0.23 -4.29
CA PHE A 83 19.44 -0.02 -4.46
C PHE A 83 18.70 1.23 -4.96
N ALA A 84 19.03 2.41 -4.43
CA ALA A 84 18.45 3.67 -4.88
C ALA A 84 18.81 3.99 -6.34
N GLU A 85 20.07 3.78 -6.71
CA GLU A 85 20.57 4.05 -8.06
C GLU A 85 19.88 3.18 -9.11
N VAL A 86 19.79 1.87 -8.86
CA VAL A 86 19.17 0.90 -9.78
C VAL A 86 17.71 1.25 -10.11
N PHE A 87 16.96 1.73 -9.12
CA PHE A 87 15.54 2.06 -9.28
C PHE A 87 15.27 3.56 -9.43
N VAL A 88 16.32 4.38 -9.46
CA VAL A 88 16.25 5.86 -9.52
C VAL A 88 15.35 6.41 -8.40
N LEU A 89 15.50 5.87 -7.19
CA LEU A 89 14.65 6.22 -6.05
C LEU A 89 15.14 7.52 -5.38
N PRO A 90 14.21 8.39 -4.92
CA PRO A 90 14.55 9.51 -4.07
C PRO A 90 15.24 9.08 -2.77
N THR A 91 16.32 9.80 -2.43
CA THR A 91 17.14 9.58 -1.22
C THR A 91 16.97 10.67 -0.16
N GLU A 92 16.21 11.72 -0.46
CA GLU A 92 15.88 12.82 0.46
C GLU A 92 14.42 12.77 0.92
N GLY A 93 14.11 13.45 2.03
CA GLY A 93 12.75 13.65 2.52
C GLY A 93 12.39 12.76 3.70
N LEU A 94 11.09 12.54 3.89
CA LEU A 94 10.53 11.79 5.02
C LEU A 94 11.04 10.35 5.01
N VAL A 95 11.49 9.88 6.17
CA VAL A 95 11.91 8.48 6.40
C VAL A 95 10.90 7.70 7.23
N SER A 96 10.05 8.40 7.98
CA SER A 96 8.93 7.83 8.72
C SER A 96 7.63 8.53 8.33
N PHE A 97 6.58 7.76 8.11
CA PHE A 97 5.26 8.31 7.77
C PHE A 97 4.55 8.93 8.98
N SER A 98 5.01 8.66 10.21
CA SER A 98 4.58 9.39 11.41
C SER A 98 4.83 10.90 11.30
N ASP A 99 5.82 11.30 10.49
CA ASP A 99 6.31 12.66 10.39
C ASP A 99 5.54 13.48 9.33
N VAL A 100 4.60 12.85 8.63
CA VAL A 100 3.68 13.56 7.72
C VAL A 100 2.92 14.62 8.54
N PRO A 101 2.94 15.90 8.12
CA PRO A 101 2.31 16.98 8.88
C PRO A 101 0.84 16.70 9.21
N LYS A 102 0.49 16.79 10.50
CA LYS A 102 -0.87 16.46 11.00
C LYS A 102 -1.98 17.23 10.29
N HIS A 103 -1.73 18.47 9.90
CA HIS A 103 -2.71 19.30 9.18
C HIS A 103 -2.99 18.75 7.77
N LEU A 104 -1.99 18.18 7.09
CA LEU A 104 -2.17 17.51 5.79
C LEU A 104 -2.91 16.20 5.96
N VAL A 105 -2.60 15.41 6.99
CA VAL A 105 -3.36 14.19 7.31
C VAL A 105 -4.83 14.54 7.55
N TYR A 106 -5.11 15.59 8.32
CA TYR A 106 -6.48 16.05 8.56
C TYR A 106 -7.20 16.47 7.26
N LYS A 107 -6.53 17.21 6.38
CA LYS A 107 -7.06 17.61 5.06
C LYS A 107 -7.29 16.40 4.15
N ALA A 108 -6.39 15.43 4.14
CA ALA A 108 -6.55 14.20 3.37
C ALA A 108 -7.80 13.41 3.75
N ARG A 109 -8.23 13.45 5.02
CA ARG A 109 -9.45 12.76 5.48
C ARG A 109 -10.72 13.21 4.77
N SER A 110 -10.83 14.48 4.37
CA SER A 110 -11.98 14.94 3.58
C SER A 110 -11.74 14.72 2.08
N ILE A 111 -10.52 14.93 1.58
CA ILE A 111 -10.20 14.73 0.16
C ILE A 111 -10.40 13.28 -0.27
N PHE A 112 -9.92 12.32 0.52
CA PHE A 112 -9.99 10.90 0.19
C PHE A 112 -11.38 10.34 0.40
N SER A 113 -12.25 11.04 1.13
CA SER A 113 -13.60 10.61 1.45
C SER A 113 -14.50 10.56 0.21
N GLN A 114 -15.31 9.52 0.12
CA GLN A 114 -16.37 9.43 -0.87
C GLN A 114 -17.56 10.33 -0.55
N SER A 115 -17.98 10.41 0.72
CA SER A 115 -19.13 11.22 1.15
C SER A 115 -18.80 12.69 1.37
N GLY A 116 -17.51 13.05 1.43
CA GLY A 116 -17.03 14.37 1.81
C GLY A 116 -16.83 14.55 3.32
N GLU A 117 -17.42 13.67 4.14
CA GLU A 117 -17.14 13.63 5.58
C GLU A 117 -15.74 13.09 5.87
N HIS A 118 -15.13 13.47 6.99
CA HIS A 118 -13.78 13.01 7.33
C HIS A 118 -13.72 11.50 7.55
N VAL A 119 -13.10 10.77 6.61
CA VAL A 119 -12.82 9.34 6.81
C VAL A 119 -11.80 9.13 7.92
N SER A 120 -11.88 7.99 8.61
CA SER A 120 -10.82 7.58 9.53
C SER A 120 -9.53 7.28 8.77
N THR A 121 -8.39 7.51 9.43
CA THR A 121 -7.05 7.18 8.92
C THR A 121 -6.76 5.66 8.94
N HIS A 122 -7.68 4.88 9.51
CA HIS A 122 -7.63 3.42 9.54
C HIS A 122 -9.06 2.84 9.47
N GLY A 123 -9.17 1.54 9.15
CA GLY A 123 -10.47 0.87 9.06
C GLY A 123 -10.87 0.63 7.61
N LYS A 124 -12.17 0.66 7.27
CA LYS A 124 -12.65 0.21 5.95
C LYS A 124 -12.30 1.19 4.82
N LYS A 125 -11.62 0.72 3.77
CA LYS A 125 -11.29 1.54 2.59
C LYS A 125 -12.50 1.94 1.76
N ARG A 126 -13.62 1.22 1.87
CA ARG A 126 -14.85 1.50 1.10
C ARG A 126 -15.43 2.90 1.32
N LEU A 127 -15.02 3.59 2.39
CA LEU A 127 -15.47 4.97 2.64
C LEU A 127 -14.68 6.01 1.82
N MET A 128 -13.61 5.58 1.14
CA MET A 128 -12.76 6.44 0.32
C MET A 128 -13.19 6.40 -1.14
N LYS A 129 -12.82 7.42 -1.92
CA LYS A 129 -12.96 7.40 -3.38
C LYS A 129 -12.12 6.29 -4.00
N TYR A 130 -12.57 5.72 -5.12
CA TYR A 130 -11.98 4.52 -5.69
C TYR A 130 -10.50 4.69 -6.09
N GLU A 131 -10.05 5.90 -6.42
CA GLU A 131 -8.64 6.21 -6.67
C GLU A 131 -7.74 5.99 -5.47
N TYR A 132 -8.19 6.40 -4.28
CA TYR A 132 -7.44 6.19 -3.05
C TYR A 132 -7.60 4.76 -2.53
N ARG A 133 -8.72 4.09 -2.84
CA ARG A 133 -8.86 2.64 -2.60
C ARG A 133 -7.80 1.86 -3.41
N LEU A 134 -7.62 2.19 -4.69
CA LEU A 134 -6.62 1.55 -5.54
C LEU A 134 -5.21 1.89 -5.10
N LEU A 135 -4.92 3.16 -4.78
CA LEU A 135 -3.61 3.56 -4.26
C LEU A 135 -3.27 2.78 -2.98
N ASN A 136 -4.20 2.64 -2.04
CA ASN A 136 -4.02 1.81 -0.85
C ASN A 136 -3.69 0.36 -1.18
N ASP A 137 -4.31 -0.21 -2.22
CA ASP A 137 -4.07 -1.59 -2.65
C ASP A 137 -2.69 -1.75 -3.30
N ILE A 138 -2.24 -0.77 -4.09
CA ILE A 138 -0.88 -0.71 -4.65
C ILE A 138 0.14 -0.66 -3.50
N LEU A 139 -0.02 0.26 -2.56
CA LEU A 139 0.90 0.42 -1.43
C LEU A 139 0.96 -0.84 -0.54
N ALA A 140 -0.19 -1.49 -0.34
CA ALA A 140 -0.26 -2.73 0.43
C ALA A 140 0.51 -3.87 -0.23
N LYS A 141 0.28 -4.08 -1.53
CA LYS A 141 0.82 -5.22 -2.28
C LYS A 141 2.28 -5.00 -2.66
N ALA A 142 2.57 -3.84 -3.23
CA ALA A 142 3.85 -3.58 -3.88
C ALA A 142 4.89 -2.94 -2.97
N LEU A 143 4.51 -2.17 -1.94
CA LEU A 143 5.48 -1.53 -1.04
C LEU A 143 5.63 -2.28 0.28
N THR A 144 4.53 -2.51 1.00
CA THR A 144 4.60 -3.12 2.34
C THR A 144 4.59 -4.66 2.34
N VAL A 145 4.29 -5.26 1.19
CA VAL A 145 4.19 -6.70 0.96
C VAL A 145 3.39 -7.42 2.05
N LYS A 146 2.21 -6.87 2.35
CA LYS A 146 1.31 -7.46 3.34
C LYS A 146 0.50 -8.59 2.70
N ALA A 147 0.53 -9.75 3.34
CA ALA A 147 -0.46 -10.80 3.14
C ALA A 147 -1.70 -10.52 4.00
N GLY A 148 -2.91 -10.68 3.45
CA GLY A 148 -4.16 -10.56 4.21
C GLY A 148 -5.20 -9.61 3.60
N SER A 149 -6.21 -9.23 4.40
CA SER A 149 -7.34 -8.43 3.93
C SER A 149 -6.91 -7.05 3.42
N PHE A 150 -7.18 -6.80 2.15
CA PHE A 150 -6.96 -5.51 1.50
C PHE A 150 -8.11 -4.53 1.72
N ASP A 151 -9.16 -4.91 2.46
CA ASP A 151 -10.34 -4.06 2.69
C ASP A 151 -10.13 -3.01 3.76
N ALA A 152 -9.04 -3.13 4.51
CA ALA A 152 -8.64 -2.18 5.52
C ALA A 152 -7.56 -1.22 5.02
N VAL A 153 -7.61 0.01 5.52
CA VAL A 153 -6.54 1.02 5.50
C VAL A 153 -5.88 1.03 6.88
N THR A 154 -4.55 1.16 6.90
CA THR A 154 -3.77 1.38 8.12
C THR A 154 -3.31 2.83 8.20
N ASN A 155 -3.08 3.36 9.41
CA ASN A 155 -2.59 4.73 9.58
C ASN A 155 -1.36 5.03 8.72
N GLU A 156 -0.39 4.12 8.72
CA GLU A 156 0.82 4.23 7.91
C GLU A 156 0.52 4.34 6.41
N ARG A 157 -0.37 3.51 5.86
CA ARG A 157 -0.76 3.59 4.44
C ARG A 157 -1.55 4.85 4.15
N PHE A 158 -2.39 5.30 5.07
CA PHE A 158 -3.08 6.57 4.93
C PHE A 158 -2.09 7.75 4.84
N GLN A 159 -1.04 7.73 5.67
CA GLN A 159 0.01 8.72 5.64
C GLN A 159 0.89 8.62 4.39
N MET A 160 1.18 7.41 3.88
CA MET A 160 1.82 7.22 2.57
C MET A 160 0.99 7.84 1.44
N MET A 161 -0.32 7.56 1.39
CA MET A 161 -1.24 8.16 0.42
C MET A 161 -1.26 9.69 0.54
N THR A 162 -1.27 10.20 1.78
CA THR A 162 -1.21 11.64 2.06
C THR A 162 0.08 12.26 1.53
N ALA A 163 1.23 11.62 1.77
CA ALA A 163 2.53 12.10 1.29
C ALA A 163 2.60 12.14 -0.24
N ILE A 164 2.11 11.09 -0.91
CA ILE A 164 2.04 11.03 -2.38
C ILE A 164 1.12 12.12 -2.92
N HIS A 165 -0.11 12.22 -2.39
CA HIS A 165 -1.11 13.16 -2.87
C HIS A 165 -0.67 14.62 -2.73
N PHE A 166 0.00 14.97 -1.62
CA PHE A 166 0.51 16.32 -1.40
C PHE A 166 1.93 16.54 -1.94
N GLY A 167 2.51 15.58 -2.66
CA GLY A 167 3.85 15.72 -3.25
C GLY A 167 4.96 15.93 -2.22
N LEU A 168 4.82 15.35 -1.03
CA LEU A 168 5.88 15.42 -0.02
C LEU A 168 7.09 14.61 -0.49
N LYS A 169 8.29 15.17 -0.31
CA LYS A 169 9.53 14.41 -0.51
C LYS A 169 9.59 13.26 0.48
N VAL A 170 9.71 12.04 -0.03
CA VAL A 170 9.86 10.81 0.77
C VAL A 170 11.14 10.13 0.32
N ASN A 171 11.94 9.69 1.28
CA ASN A 171 13.12 8.88 1.02
C ASN A 171 12.70 7.43 0.74
N TRP A 172 12.18 7.19 -0.46
CA TRP A 172 11.71 5.87 -0.86
C TRP A 172 12.83 4.83 -0.87
N SER A 173 14.07 5.24 -1.14
CA SER A 173 15.21 4.32 -1.05
C SER A 173 15.32 3.71 0.34
N LYS A 174 15.24 4.52 1.41
CA LYS A 174 15.33 4.03 2.79
C LYS A 174 14.12 3.20 3.19
N VAL A 175 12.91 3.67 2.85
CA VAL A 175 11.67 2.97 3.17
C VAL A 175 11.64 1.58 2.55
N LEU A 176 11.86 1.48 1.23
CA LEU A 176 11.77 0.21 0.50
C LEU A 176 12.94 -0.71 0.80
N PHE A 177 14.15 -0.17 0.98
CA PHE A 177 15.29 -0.99 1.38
C PHE A 177 15.12 -1.57 2.79
N SER A 178 14.46 -0.85 3.71
CA SER A 178 14.09 -1.40 5.02
C SER A 178 13.13 -2.58 4.88
N VAL A 179 12.11 -2.49 4.02
CA VAL A 179 11.19 -3.61 3.77
C VAL A 179 11.94 -4.79 3.15
N LEU A 180 12.85 -4.56 2.20
CA LEU A 180 13.66 -5.63 1.62
C LEU A 180 14.52 -6.32 2.68
N LYS A 181 15.14 -5.57 3.60
CA LYS A 181 15.86 -6.13 4.74
C LYS A 181 14.96 -6.99 5.63
N GLU A 182 13.74 -6.53 5.94
CA GLU A 182 12.77 -7.36 6.68
C GLU A 182 12.40 -8.65 5.93
N MET A 183 12.41 -8.68 4.60
CA MET A 183 12.19 -9.92 3.83
C MET A 183 13.38 -10.88 3.92
N VAL A 184 14.60 -10.36 4.00
CA VAL A 184 15.83 -11.15 4.14
C VAL A 184 15.96 -11.69 5.57
N ASP A 185 15.54 -10.92 6.57
CA ASP A 185 15.51 -11.36 7.96
C ASP A 185 14.47 -12.47 8.18
N LYS A 186 14.98 -13.70 8.29
CA LYS A 186 14.19 -14.93 8.49
C LYS A 186 13.32 -14.87 9.76
N THR A 187 13.62 -13.99 10.73
CA THR A 187 12.82 -13.83 11.96
C THR A 187 11.53 -13.04 11.75
N GLN A 188 11.48 -12.13 10.76
CA GLN A 188 10.34 -11.24 10.52
C GLN A 188 9.18 -11.91 9.78
N LYS A 189 9.40 -13.11 9.20
CA LYS A 189 8.40 -13.89 8.43
C LYS A 189 7.66 -13.06 7.36
N LYS A 190 8.36 -12.09 6.75
CA LYS A 190 7.81 -11.27 5.67
C LYS A 190 7.61 -12.10 4.40
N ALA A 191 6.60 -11.72 3.63
CA ALA A 191 6.34 -12.32 2.32
C ALA A 191 7.38 -11.85 1.29
N LYS A 192 7.77 -12.75 0.37
CA LYS A 192 8.81 -12.53 -0.65
C LYS A 192 8.25 -11.83 -1.90
N GLY A 193 7.78 -10.59 -1.75
CA GLY A 193 7.02 -9.87 -2.79
C GLY A 193 7.82 -8.88 -3.65
N TYR A 194 9.12 -8.74 -3.44
CA TYR A 194 10.00 -7.92 -4.30
C TYR A 194 10.69 -8.76 -5.38
N ALA A 195 10.03 -9.82 -5.88
CA ALA A 195 10.71 -10.80 -6.72
C ALA A 195 11.28 -10.20 -8.02
N ALA A 196 10.51 -9.38 -8.73
CA ALA A 196 10.98 -8.72 -9.94
C ALA A 196 12.07 -7.68 -9.64
N GLN A 197 11.92 -6.94 -8.54
CA GLN A 197 12.89 -5.94 -8.10
C GLN A 197 14.23 -6.59 -7.72
N ILE A 198 14.22 -7.68 -6.95
CA ILE A 198 15.45 -8.42 -6.63
C ILE A 198 16.10 -8.95 -7.93
N GLY A 199 15.31 -9.45 -8.89
CA GLY A 199 15.83 -9.87 -10.20
C GLY A 199 16.59 -8.76 -10.93
N VAL A 200 16.00 -7.56 -11.03
CA VAL A 200 16.63 -6.38 -11.66
C VAL A 200 17.86 -5.93 -10.90
N LEU A 201 17.80 -5.93 -9.56
CA LEU A 201 18.92 -5.60 -8.69
C LEU A 201 20.10 -6.56 -8.90
N LEU A 202 19.87 -7.87 -8.90
CA LEU A 202 20.94 -8.86 -9.13
C LEU A 202 21.52 -8.74 -10.55
N LYS A 203 20.67 -8.51 -11.55
CA LYS A 203 21.08 -8.27 -12.94
C LYS A 203 21.96 -7.02 -13.09
N SER A 204 21.84 -6.03 -12.20
CA SER A 204 22.69 -4.84 -12.20
C SER A 204 24.11 -5.09 -11.69
N ILE A 205 24.37 -6.23 -11.04
CA ILE A 205 25.66 -6.55 -10.43
C ILE A 205 26.52 -7.31 -11.46
N PRO A 206 27.62 -6.73 -11.97
CA PRO A 206 28.39 -7.31 -13.08
C PRO A 206 28.94 -8.72 -12.80
N ALA A 207 29.20 -9.03 -11.54
CA ALA A 207 29.66 -10.35 -11.15
C ALA A 207 28.58 -11.42 -11.38
N ILE A 208 27.30 -11.10 -11.19
CA ILE A 208 26.21 -12.08 -11.23
C ILE A 208 25.82 -12.38 -12.68
N THR A 209 25.71 -13.66 -13.00
CA THR A 209 25.20 -14.13 -14.28
C THR A 209 23.78 -14.66 -14.04
N MET A 210 22.78 -13.97 -14.61
CA MET A 210 21.38 -14.37 -14.48
C MET A 210 21.07 -15.53 -15.44
N GLY A 211 20.32 -16.52 -14.98
CA GLY A 211 19.82 -17.61 -15.80
C GLY A 211 18.61 -17.23 -16.65
N GLU A 212 17.81 -18.24 -16.99
CA GLU A 212 16.60 -18.09 -17.80
C GLU A 212 15.51 -17.33 -17.03
N ALA A 213 14.96 -16.31 -17.69
CA ALA A 213 13.91 -15.48 -17.16
C ALA A 213 12.52 -16.06 -17.47
N VAL A 214 11.65 -16.11 -16.47
CA VAL A 214 10.24 -16.47 -16.62
C VAL A 214 9.39 -15.19 -16.68
N PRO A 215 8.48 -15.05 -17.66
CA PRO A 215 7.62 -13.87 -17.73
C PRO A 215 6.69 -13.79 -16.53
N PHE A 216 6.54 -12.59 -15.98
CA PHE A 216 5.63 -12.35 -14.87
C PHE A 216 4.17 -12.50 -15.33
N PRO A 217 3.27 -13.10 -14.52
CA PRO A 217 1.90 -13.29 -14.96
C PRO A 217 1.20 -11.95 -15.24
N PRO A 218 0.51 -11.79 -16.38
CA PRO A 218 -0.16 -10.53 -16.73
C PRO A 218 -1.16 -10.04 -15.67
N SER A 219 -1.77 -10.96 -14.91
CA SER A 219 -2.71 -10.63 -13.82
C SER A 219 -2.06 -9.95 -12.61
N LYS A 220 -0.73 -9.98 -12.51
CA LYS A 220 0.05 -9.35 -11.44
C LYS A 220 0.66 -8.01 -11.84
N ILE A 221 0.49 -7.61 -13.10
CA ILE A 221 0.95 -6.34 -13.65
C ILE A 221 -0.28 -5.45 -13.83
N LEU A 222 -0.39 -4.39 -13.02
CA LEU A 222 -1.46 -3.41 -13.11
C LEU A 222 -1.36 -2.68 -14.45
N SER A 223 -2.23 -3.05 -15.37
CA SER A 223 -2.38 -2.45 -16.71
C SER A 223 -3.68 -1.66 -16.79
N ILE A 224 -3.82 -0.84 -17.84
CA ILE A 224 -5.04 -0.09 -18.14
C ILE A 224 -6.29 -0.97 -18.13
N LYS A 225 -6.21 -2.21 -18.65
CA LYS A 225 -7.32 -3.15 -18.68
C LYS A 225 -7.78 -3.55 -17.27
N ILE A 226 -6.82 -3.78 -16.36
CA ILE A 226 -7.12 -4.11 -14.97
C ILE A 226 -7.70 -2.89 -14.26
N VAL A 227 -7.17 -1.69 -14.51
CA VAL A 227 -7.68 -0.44 -13.95
C VAL A 227 -9.12 -0.18 -14.40
N ASN A 228 -9.43 -0.31 -15.70
CA ASN A 228 -10.80 -0.13 -16.20
C ASN A 228 -11.78 -1.13 -15.57
N THR A 229 -11.37 -2.40 -15.45
CA THR A 229 -12.15 -3.41 -14.72
C THR A 229 -12.39 -2.99 -13.27
N TYR A 230 -11.35 -2.49 -12.58
CA TYR A 230 -11.45 -2.03 -11.21
C TYR A 230 -12.44 -0.86 -11.05
N ILE A 231 -12.39 0.11 -11.95
CA ILE A 231 -13.29 1.27 -11.96
C ILE A 231 -14.74 0.79 -12.14
N ALA A 232 -15.00 -0.03 -13.17
CA ALA A 232 -16.34 -0.56 -13.42
C ALA A 232 -16.90 -1.33 -12.21
N MET A 233 -16.08 -2.18 -11.58
CA MET A 233 -16.47 -2.91 -10.37
C MET A 233 -16.80 -1.98 -9.20
N ASN A 234 -15.98 -0.95 -8.94
CA ASN A 234 -16.24 -0.02 -7.84
C ASN A 234 -17.51 0.80 -8.06
N HIS A 235 -17.81 1.21 -9.29
CA HIS A 235 -19.09 1.86 -9.61
C HIS A 235 -20.29 0.97 -9.29
N THR A 236 -20.22 -0.33 -9.61
CA THR A 236 -21.31 -1.27 -9.28
C THR A 236 -21.45 -1.51 -7.78
N ILE A 237 -20.34 -1.59 -7.05
CA ILE A 237 -20.33 -1.75 -5.58
C ILE A 237 -20.92 -0.52 -4.91
N ASP A 238 -20.53 0.67 -5.35
CA ASP A 238 -21.01 1.93 -4.78
C ASP A 238 -22.50 2.13 -5.07
N ALA A 239 -22.98 1.74 -6.26
CA ALA A 239 -24.40 1.77 -6.60
C ALA A 239 -25.24 0.82 -5.72
N ARG A 240 -24.75 -0.40 -5.45
CA ARG A 240 -25.41 -1.34 -4.54
C ARG A 240 -25.36 -0.87 -3.08
N GLY A 241 -24.25 -0.27 -2.65
CA GLY A 241 -24.11 0.26 -1.29
C GLY A 241 -25.10 1.39 -0.97
N GLN A 242 -25.53 2.16 -1.98
CA GLN A 242 -26.55 3.20 -1.83
C GLN A 242 -27.99 2.65 -1.75
N SER A 243 -28.27 1.46 -2.32
CA SER A 243 -29.60 0.84 -2.23
C SER A 243 -29.87 0.10 -0.93
N ASP A 244 -28.82 -0.22 -0.17
CA ASP A 244 -28.89 -1.00 1.07
C ASP A 244 -28.86 -0.13 2.35
N GLU A 245 -28.87 1.21 2.23
CA GLU A 245 -29.11 2.08 3.38
C GLU A 245 -30.61 2.10 3.72
N PRO A 246 -31.04 1.62 4.91
CA PRO A 246 -32.40 1.85 5.34
C PRO A 246 -32.52 3.35 5.61
N GLY A 247 -33.30 4.02 4.76
CA GLY A 247 -33.67 5.41 4.98
C GLY A 247 -34.14 5.55 6.44
N MET A 248 -33.51 6.45 7.19
CA MET A 248 -33.98 6.79 8.53
C MET A 248 -35.44 7.20 8.41
N ALA A 249 -36.35 6.31 8.79
CA ALA A 249 -37.71 6.67 9.06
C ALA A 249 -37.69 7.69 10.21
N ASP A 250 -38.27 8.87 9.97
CA ASP A 250 -38.49 9.89 10.98
C ASP A 250 -39.13 9.25 12.22
N VAL A 251 -38.36 9.12 13.30
CA VAL A 251 -38.91 8.71 14.59
C VAL A 251 -39.61 9.93 15.18
N ALA A 252 -40.93 9.95 15.02
CA ALA A 252 -41.81 10.88 15.68
C ALA A 252 -41.49 10.96 17.18
N VAL A 253 -41.10 12.16 17.64
CA VAL A 253 -40.85 12.47 19.04
C VAL A 253 -42.16 12.39 19.81
N VAL A 254 -42.45 11.23 20.40
CA VAL A 254 -43.54 11.10 21.38
C VAL A 254 -43.05 11.62 22.73
N LYS A 255 -43.42 12.85 23.05
CA LYS A 255 -43.33 13.45 24.40
C LYS A 255 -43.95 12.50 25.43
N ARG A 256 -43.16 11.93 26.34
CA ARG A 256 -43.67 11.30 27.57
C ARG A 256 -43.72 12.32 28.71
N LYS A 257 -44.94 12.59 29.19
CA LYS A 257 -45.25 13.38 30.39
C LYS A 257 -44.67 12.70 31.64
N SER A 258 -44.01 13.48 32.49
CA SER A 258 -43.63 13.12 33.86
C SER A 258 -44.87 12.88 34.74
N LYS A 259 -44.92 11.74 35.45
CA LYS A 259 -45.86 11.53 36.56
C LYS A 259 -45.09 11.27 37.85
N SER A 260 -45.35 12.11 38.85
CA SER A 260 -44.78 12.06 40.19
C SER A 260 -45.28 10.86 40.99
N LYS A 261 -44.46 10.36 41.92
CA LYS A 261 -44.91 9.63 43.11
C LYS A 261 -44.14 10.13 44.35
N LYS A 262 -44.79 10.99 45.14
CA LYS A 262 -44.71 10.99 46.62
C LYS A 262 -45.41 9.69 47.08
N SER A 263 -45.09 9.00 48.17
CA SER A 263 -44.35 9.28 49.41
C SER A 263 -44.23 7.95 50.17
N LEU A 264 -43.17 7.75 50.96
CA LEU A 264 -43.25 6.92 52.17
C LEU A 264 -42.31 7.52 53.23
N LYS A 265 -42.92 8.08 54.27
CA LYS A 265 -42.27 8.52 55.52
C LYS A 265 -41.97 7.27 56.34
N LEU A 266 -40.76 7.17 56.88
CA LEU A 266 -40.54 6.51 58.17
C LEU A 266 -39.66 7.43 59.02
N LEU A 267 -40.22 7.85 60.15
CA LEU A 267 -39.55 8.58 61.23
C LEU A 267 -38.51 7.67 61.90
N MET A 268 -37.37 8.23 62.28
CA MET A 268 -36.90 8.15 63.68
C MET A 268 -36.22 9.47 64.09
N LYS A 269 -36.58 9.91 65.30
CA LYS A 269 -36.24 11.18 65.97
C LYS A 269 -34.87 11.11 66.65
N HIS A 270 -34.26 12.29 66.81
CA HIS A 270 -33.38 12.77 67.90
C HIS A 270 -32.74 11.74 68.83
N GLN A 271 -31.41 11.69 68.87
CA GLN A 271 -30.57 12.49 69.79
C GLN A 271 -29.13 12.50 69.28
#